data_AF-A0AAW5PN33-F1
#
_entry.id   AF-A0AAW5PN33-F1
#
_cell.length_a   1.000
_cell.length_b   1.000
_cell.length_c   1.000
_cell.angle_alpha   90.00
_cell.angle_beta   90.00
_cell.angle_gamma   90.00
#
_symmetry.space_group_name_H-M   'P 1'
#
loop_
_entity.id
_entity.type
_entity.pdbx_description
1 polymer ?
#
loop_
_entity_poly.entity_id
_entity_poly.type
_entity_poly.pdbx_seq_one_letter_code
_entity_poly.pdbx_strand_id
1 'polypeptide(L)'
;MRLSGQCNALSFDSDVARGPYPPQGFVSIAEGALGNGDCFGLYWPLGREEDAPFVCEMFHDEWRMELRHSSVQVFSRWLELNEGEYGEHEVEDPGSPSERLEQARAQVLAAQVEQAIELLRAACTAFPELQQGWALLASQYMRQGQRDAAIDAARSAVLANWAFGIPEAGVLRILRAAPASTDPVIAMVQRMGFAFGGAKTNPDYALMQACIDECWAAGDTLTALRLSQNRCYVLAGETVSFQEREGFMLSRWQADFAGQCQAVLNDDRRGFRQD
;
A
#
# COMPACT_ATOMS: atom_id res chain seq x y z
N MET A 1 6.48 1.67 -15.48
CA MET A 1 7.38 1.39 -14.35
C MET A 1 8.72 0.88 -14.84
N ARG A 2 9.78 1.02 -14.05
CA ARG A 2 11.14 0.61 -14.43
C ARG A 2 11.57 -0.65 -13.71
N LEU A 3 11.91 -1.70 -14.46
CA LEU A 3 12.57 -2.88 -13.94
C LEU A 3 14.08 -2.72 -14.16
N SER A 4 14.83 -2.60 -13.06
CA SER A 4 16.29 -2.49 -13.10
C SER A 4 16.95 -3.69 -12.41
N GLY A 5 18.10 -4.10 -12.96
CA GLY A 5 18.89 -5.24 -12.47
C GLY A 5 18.72 -6.51 -13.30
N GLN A 6 19.54 -7.53 -13.00
CA GLN A 6 19.47 -8.82 -13.68
C GLN A 6 18.25 -9.60 -13.20
N CYS A 7 17.34 -9.93 -14.12
CA CYS A 7 16.10 -10.68 -13.86
C CYS A 7 15.95 -11.90 -14.79
N ASN A 8 17.00 -12.26 -15.52
CA ASN A 8 16.93 -13.18 -16.67
C ASN A 8 16.47 -14.61 -16.34
N ALA A 9 16.37 -14.97 -15.06
CA ALA A 9 15.94 -16.28 -14.60
C ALA A 9 14.49 -16.34 -14.09
N LEU A 10 13.79 -15.19 -14.03
CA LEU A 10 12.39 -15.13 -13.57
C LEU A 10 11.43 -14.96 -14.73
N SER A 11 10.30 -15.65 -14.64
CA SER A 11 9.20 -15.58 -15.59
C SER A 11 8.09 -14.71 -15.01
N PHE A 12 7.75 -13.65 -15.73
CA PHE A 12 6.69 -12.73 -15.35
C PHE A 12 5.45 -13.00 -16.19
N ASP A 13 4.27 -12.85 -15.60
CA ASP A 13 3.08 -12.62 -16.43
C ASP A 13 3.24 -11.27 -17.13
N SER A 14 3.05 -11.26 -18.45
CA SER A 14 3.10 -10.02 -19.23
C SER A 14 1.94 -9.08 -18.90
N ASP A 15 0.85 -9.59 -18.33
CA ASP A 15 -0.29 -8.78 -17.92
C ASP A 15 -0.10 -8.21 -16.51
N VAL A 16 0.16 -6.90 -16.43
CA VAL A 16 0.11 -6.16 -15.17
C VAL A 16 -1.31 -6.18 -14.62
N ALA A 17 -1.44 -6.39 -13.31
CA ALA A 17 -2.72 -6.34 -12.63
C ALA A 17 -3.41 -5.00 -12.90
N ARG A 18 -4.70 -5.07 -13.26
CA ARG A 18 -5.49 -3.87 -13.58
C ARG A 18 -6.47 -3.53 -12.46
N GLY A 19 -6.48 -4.30 -11.38
CA GLY A 19 -7.49 -4.22 -10.32
C GLY A 19 -7.11 -3.26 -9.19
N PRO A 20 -8.07 -3.03 -8.28
CA PRO A 20 -7.71 -2.57 -6.95
C PRO A 20 -7.02 -3.69 -6.14
N TYR A 21 -7.24 -4.96 -6.51
CA TYR A 21 -6.56 -6.15 -6.02
C TYR A 21 -6.47 -7.23 -7.14
N PRO A 22 -5.26 -7.75 -7.46
CA PRO A 22 -3.98 -7.16 -7.12
C PRO A 22 -3.93 -5.69 -7.58
N PRO A 23 -3.27 -4.81 -6.83
CA PRO A 23 -3.23 -3.38 -7.14
C PRO A 23 -2.49 -3.12 -8.46
N GLN A 24 -2.89 -2.07 -9.18
CA GLN A 24 -2.16 -1.64 -10.38
C GLN A 24 -0.69 -1.39 -10.05
N GLY A 25 0.20 -1.83 -10.91
CA GLY A 25 1.65 -1.89 -10.66
C GLY A 25 2.15 -3.14 -9.96
N PHE A 26 1.29 -4.16 -9.82
CA PHE A 26 1.69 -5.52 -9.47
C PHE A 26 1.86 -6.39 -10.74
N VAL A 27 2.95 -7.15 -10.79
CA VAL A 27 3.27 -8.12 -11.84
C VAL A 27 3.56 -9.46 -11.18
N SER A 28 2.79 -10.50 -11.50
CA SER A 28 3.03 -11.83 -10.92
C SER A 28 4.33 -12.45 -11.44
N ILE A 29 4.96 -13.22 -10.56
CA ILE A 29 6.13 -14.04 -10.83
C ILE A 29 5.68 -15.50 -10.81
N ALA A 30 6.12 -16.30 -11.78
CA ALA A 30 5.73 -17.70 -11.90
C ALA A 30 6.50 -18.62 -10.93
N GLU A 31 7.76 -18.28 -10.62
CA GLU A 31 8.61 -19.03 -9.70
C GLU A 31 8.16 -18.89 -8.24
N GLY A 32 8.39 -19.94 -7.43
CA GLY A 32 7.96 -19.96 -6.03
C GLY A 32 6.44 -20.02 -5.84
N ALA A 33 5.71 -20.64 -6.78
CA ALA A 33 4.25 -20.72 -6.75
C ALA A 33 3.71 -21.21 -5.39
N LEU A 34 2.81 -20.43 -4.78
CA LEU A 34 2.25 -20.70 -3.45
C LEU A 34 0.99 -21.59 -3.52
N GLY A 35 0.34 -21.64 -4.69
CA GLY A 35 -0.90 -22.39 -4.93
C GLY A 35 -2.16 -21.57 -4.65
N ASN A 36 -3.34 -22.08 -5.03
CA ASN A 36 -4.64 -21.44 -4.80
C ASN A 36 -4.79 -19.98 -5.31
N GLY A 37 -3.99 -19.58 -6.31
CA GLY A 37 -3.96 -18.21 -6.82
C GLY A 37 -3.03 -17.27 -6.04
N ASP A 38 -2.44 -17.73 -4.94
CA ASP A 38 -1.40 -17.01 -4.22
C ASP A 38 -0.10 -17.04 -5.03
N CYS A 39 0.60 -15.91 -5.07
CA CYS A 39 1.84 -15.79 -5.82
C CYS A 39 2.78 -14.73 -5.25
N PHE A 40 4.04 -14.81 -5.65
CA PHE A 40 4.94 -13.68 -5.59
C PHE A 40 4.68 -12.73 -6.74
N GLY A 41 5.02 -11.46 -6.55
CA GLY A 41 5.06 -10.51 -7.66
C GLY A 41 5.91 -9.29 -7.39
N LEU A 42 6.29 -8.63 -8.48
CA LEU A 42 6.92 -7.32 -8.44
C LEU A 42 5.87 -6.27 -8.12
N TYR A 43 6.21 -5.33 -7.25
CA TYR A 43 5.33 -4.23 -6.90
C TYR A 43 6.07 -2.89 -6.84
N TRP A 44 5.55 -1.91 -7.56
CA TRP A 44 5.99 -0.51 -7.49
C TRP A 44 4.96 0.29 -6.69
N PRO A 45 5.29 0.82 -5.50
CA PRO A 45 4.37 1.72 -4.79
C PRO A 45 3.97 2.92 -5.65
N LEU A 46 2.82 3.52 -5.36
CA LEU A 46 2.34 4.65 -6.14
C LEU A 46 3.20 5.90 -5.89
N GLY A 47 3.74 6.48 -6.98
CA GLY A 47 4.73 7.56 -6.96
C GLY A 47 6.19 7.09 -6.91
N ARG A 48 6.43 5.79 -7.13
CA ARG A 48 7.75 5.13 -7.13
C ARG A 48 8.02 4.38 -8.44
N GLU A 49 7.38 4.80 -9.53
CA GLU A 49 7.41 4.09 -10.81
C GLU A 49 8.80 4.00 -11.45
N GLU A 50 9.69 4.95 -11.12
CA GLU A 50 11.08 5.02 -11.59
C GLU A 50 12.08 4.29 -10.68
N ASP A 51 11.66 3.90 -9.48
CA ASP A 51 12.47 3.15 -8.52
C ASP A 51 12.41 1.64 -8.84
N ALA A 52 13.33 0.86 -8.26
CA ALA A 52 13.29 -0.60 -8.35
C ALA A 52 12.06 -1.17 -7.62
N PRO A 53 11.44 -2.26 -8.13
CA PRO A 53 10.30 -2.88 -7.47
C PRO A 53 10.70 -3.62 -6.19
N PHE A 54 9.73 -3.75 -5.30
CA PHE A 54 9.75 -4.72 -4.21
C PHE A 54 9.21 -6.07 -4.69
N VAL A 55 9.55 -7.15 -3.99
CA VAL A 55 8.89 -8.44 -4.16
C VAL A 55 7.88 -8.62 -3.03
N CYS A 56 6.63 -8.82 -3.42
CA CYS A 56 5.50 -8.99 -2.51
C CYS A 56 4.87 -10.38 -2.66
N GLU A 57 4.35 -10.89 -1.55
CA GLU A 57 3.40 -12.00 -1.55
C GLU A 57 1.99 -11.45 -1.72
N MET A 58 1.19 -12.14 -2.51
CA MET A 58 -0.22 -11.84 -2.74
C MET A 58 -1.04 -13.06 -2.30
N PHE A 59 -1.99 -12.83 -1.40
CA PHE A 59 -2.92 -13.84 -0.87
C PHE A 59 -4.29 -13.66 -1.52
N HIS A 60 -4.62 -14.50 -2.50
CA HIS A 60 -5.78 -14.37 -3.38
C HIS A 60 -7.10 -14.25 -2.62
N ASP A 61 -7.36 -15.20 -1.71
CA ASP A 61 -8.62 -15.27 -0.99
C ASP A 61 -8.73 -14.22 0.13
N GLU A 62 -7.60 -13.78 0.68
CA GLU A 62 -7.56 -12.80 1.77
C GLU A 62 -7.61 -11.35 1.29
N TRP A 63 -7.45 -11.11 -0.02
CA TRP A 63 -7.33 -9.77 -0.60
C TRP A 63 -6.17 -8.96 0.01
N ARG A 64 -5.12 -9.64 0.44
CA ARG A 64 -4.01 -9.06 1.22
C ARG A 64 -2.66 -9.27 0.53
N MET A 65 -1.77 -8.31 0.68
CA MET A 65 -0.38 -8.40 0.25
C MET A 65 0.59 -8.16 1.40
N GLU A 66 1.77 -8.77 1.29
CA GLU A 66 2.89 -8.53 2.19
C GLU A 66 4.16 -8.22 1.41
N LEU A 67 4.98 -7.31 1.93
CA LEU A 67 6.32 -7.10 1.42
C LEU A 67 7.21 -8.24 1.92
N ARG A 68 7.78 -9.01 0.99
CA ARG A 68 8.66 -10.13 1.30
C ARG A 68 10.14 -9.80 1.14
N HIS A 69 10.53 -9.20 0.01
CA HIS A 69 11.92 -8.82 -0.24
C HIS A 69 12.05 -7.41 -0.81
N SER A 70 13.15 -6.76 -0.46
CA SER A 70 13.48 -5.40 -0.90
C SER A 70 13.83 -5.28 -2.37
N SER A 71 14.17 -6.39 -3.03
CA SER A 71 14.58 -6.41 -4.43
C SER A 71 14.45 -7.79 -5.06
N VAL A 72 14.45 -7.81 -6.40
CA VAL A 72 14.46 -9.04 -7.19
C VAL A 72 15.70 -9.88 -6.93
N GLN A 73 16.86 -9.27 -6.69
CA GLN A 73 18.11 -9.98 -6.47
C GLN A 73 18.11 -10.77 -5.16
N VAL A 74 17.54 -10.18 -4.10
CA VAL A 74 17.36 -10.88 -2.82
C VAL A 74 16.41 -12.07 -3.00
N PHE A 75 15.29 -11.86 -3.69
CA PHE A 75 14.33 -12.93 -3.99
C PHE A 75 14.94 -14.07 -4.83
N SER A 76 15.71 -13.76 -5.87
CA SER A 76 16.40 -14.80 -6.67
C SER A 76 17.36 -15.63 -5.82
N ARG A 77 18.12 -15.00 -4.92
CA ARG A 77 18.99 -15.72 -3.99
C ARG A 77 18.20 -16.60 -3.01
N TRP A 78 17.07 -16.11 -2.52
CA TRP A 78 16.16 -16.87 -1.66
C TRP A 78 15.60 -18.09 -2.39
N LEU A 79 15.15 -17.92 -3.65
CA LEU A 79 14.67 -19.03 -4.48
C LEU A 79 15.76 -20.07 -4.73
N GLU A 80 16.98 -19.63 -5.09
CA GLU A 80 18.12 -20.55 -5.30
C GLU A 80 18.43 -21.37 -4.04
N LEU A 81 18.39 -20.73 -2.87
CA LEU A 81 18.63 -21.39 -1.58
C LEU A 81 17.53 -22.40 -1.23
N ASN A 82 16.28 -22.15 -1.67
CA ASN A 82 15.12 -23.00 -1.45
C ASN A 82 14.77 -23.86 -2.67
N GLU A 83 15.74 -24.12 -3.56
CA GLU A 83 15.60 -25.02 -4.72
C GLU A 83 14.45 -24.65 -5.68
N GLY A 84 14.10 -23.37 -5.74
CA GLY A 84 13.03 -22.83 -6.60
C GLY A 84 11.61 -22.96 -6.04
N GLU A 85 11.47 -23.47 -4.82
CA GLU A 85 10.18 -23.64 -4.13
C GLU A 85 10.00 -22.63 -3.00
N TYR A 86 8.77 -22.54 -2.49
CA TYR A 86 8.51 -21.81 -1.26
C TYR A 86 9.16 -22.57 -0.09
N GLY A 87 10.11 -21.93 0.59
CA GLY A 87 10.91 -22.61 1.61
C GLY A 87 11.22 -21.77 2.85
N GLU A 88 11.71 -22.45 3.89
CA GLU A 88 11.97 -21.89 5.22
C GLU A 88 13.34 -21.24 5.36
N HIS A 89 14.25 -21.42 4.39
CA HIS A 89 15.58 -20.83 4.48
C HIS A 89 15.51 -19.35 4.13
N GLU A 90 15.96 -18.52 5.07
CA GLU A 90 15.98 -17.07 4.88
C GLU A 90 17.34 -16.57 4.39
N VAL A 91 17.31 -15.49 3.61
CA VAL A 91 18.50 -14.76 3.16
C VAL A 91 18.55 -13.40 3.85
N GLU A 92 19.75 -12.87 4.08
CA GLU A 92 19.89 -11.51 4.62
C GLU A 92 19.32 -10.47 3.64
N ASP A 93 18.41 -9.63 4.12
CA ASP A 93 17.85 -8.51 3.37
C ASP A 93 18.00 -7.18 4.14
N PRO A 94 19.21 -6.59 4.18
CA PRO A 94 19.44 -5.33 4.89
C PRO A 94 18.64 -4.15 4.32
N GLY A 95 18.08 -4.31 3.11
CA GLY A 95 17.20 -3.36 2.45
C GLY A 95 15.75 -3.43 2.95
N SER A 96 15.34 -4.52 3.61
CA SER A 96 13.95 -4.84 3.93
C SER A 96 13.29 -3.82 4.85
N PRO A 97 12.22 -3.13 4.39
CA PRO A 97 11.37 -2.32 5.25
C PRO A 97 10.70 -3.15 6.36
N SER A 98 10.36 -4.41 6.09
CA SER A 98 9.76 -5.32 7.07
C SER A 98 10.73 -5.69 8.19
N GLU A 99 11.99 -6.00 7.86
CA GLU A 99 13.02 -6.24 8.90
C GLU A 99 13.27 -5.00 9.75
N ARG A 100 13.33 -3.81 9.15
CA ARG A 100 13.49 -2.56 9.90
C ARG A 100 12.31 -2.29 10.83
N LEU A 101 11.08 -2.64 10.42
CA LEU A 101 9.91 -2.54 11.29
C LEU A 101 10.05 -3.46 12.51
N GLU A 102 10.47 -4.71 12.32
CA GLU A 102 10.67 -5.64 13.43
C GLU A 102 11.81 -5.20 14.36
N GLN A 103 12.92 -4.69 13.82
CA GLN A 103 13.97 -4.06 14.62
C GLN A 103 13.42 -2.86 15.42
N ALA A 104 12.59 -2.02 14.80
CA ALA A 104 11.97 -0.90 15.50
C ALA A 104 11.05 -1.37 16.64
N ARG A 105 10.26 -2.43 16.44
CA ARG A 105 9.45 -3.03 17.51
C ARG A 105 10.33 -3.48 18.68
N ALA A 106 11.46 -4.14 18.41
CA ALA A 106 12.42 -4.53 19.44
C ALA A 106 12.98 -3.31 20.19
N GLN A 107 13.31 -2.22 19.50
CA GLN A 107 13.76 -0.98 20.13
C GLN A 107 12.67 -0.32 20.99
N VAL A 108 11.40 -0.35 20.57
CA VAL A 108 10.27 0.10 21.40
C VAL A 108 10.16 -0.72 22.68
N LEU A 109 10.30 -2.05 22.60
CA LEU A 109 10.27 -2.93 23.77
C LEU A 109 11.45 -2.67 24.72
N ALA A 110 12.61 -2.32 24.18
CA ALA A 110 13.80 -1.93 24.93
C ALA A 110 13.77 -0.47 25.45
N ALA A 111 12.65 0.25 25.27
CA ALA A 111 12.47 1.66 25.61
C ALA A 111 13.48 2.61 24.91
N GLN A 112 14.03 2.22 23.76
CA GLN A 112 14.92 3.02 22.91
C GLN A 112 14.08 3.73 21.83
N VAL A 113 13.25 4.69 22.25
CA VAL A 113 12.20 5.28 21.40
C VAL A 113 12.79 6.07 20.22
N GLU A 114 13.89 6.79 20.42
CA GLU A 114 14.53 7.59 19.37
C GLU A 114 15.07 6.69 18.24
N GLN A 115 15.72 5.58 18.60
CA GLN A 115 16.22 4.58 17.64
C GLN A 115 15.06 3.91 16.89
N ALA A 116 13.97 3.60 17.59
CA ALA A 116 12.77 3.06 16.96
C ALA A 116 12.17 4.04 15.93
N ILE A 117 12.09 5.33 16.26
CA ILE A 117 11.59 6.37 15.34
C ILE A 117 12.46 6.46 14.09
N GLU A 118 13.78 6.42 14.21
CA GLU A 118 14.70 6.44 13.07
C GLU A 118 14.48 5.24 12.12
N LEU A 119 14.39 4.04 12.69
CA LEU A 119 14.12 2.81 11.93
C LEU A 119 12.75 2.87 11.23
N LEU A 120 11.71 3.33 11.91
CA LEU A 120 10.36 3.46 11.36
C LEU A 120 10.31 4.48 10.22
N ARG A 121 10.95 5.64 10.39
CA ARG A 121 11.04 6.65 9.33
C ARG A 121 11.75 6.09 8.10
N ALA A 122 12.85 5.36 8.28
CA ALA A 122 13.57 4.74 7.19
C ALA A 122 12.72 3.68 6.46
N ALA A 123 12.06 2.80 7.21
CA ALA A 123 11.18 1.77 6.66
C ALA A 123 10.02 2.39 5.84
N CYS A 124 9.32 3.37 6.41
CA CYS A 124 8.19 4.03 5.78
C CYS A 124 8.59 4.93 4.60
N THR A 125 9.81 5.48 4.61
CA THR A 125 10.34 6.23 3.47
C THR A 125 10.65 5.30 2.30
N ALA A 126 11.25 4.13 2.59
CA ALA A 126 11.57 3.11 1.59
C ALA A 126 10.30 2.49 1.01
N PHE A 127 9.31 2.14 1.84
CA PHE A 127 8.03 1.61 1.42
C PHE A 127 6.87 2.46 1.99
N PRO A 128 6.40 3.48 1.25
CA PRO A 128 5.36 4.40 1.71
C PRO A 128 4.01 3.75 2.01
N GLU A 129 3.79 2.51 1.58
CA GLU A 129 2.57 1.76 1.79
C GLU A 129 2.66 0.79 2.99
N LEU A 130 3.73 0.90 3.80
CA LEU A 130 3.92 0.14 5.03
C LEU A 130 2.98 0.62 6.15
N GLN A 131 1.71 0.21 6.11
CA GLN A 131 0.67 0.71 7.00
C GLN A 131 1.03 0.55 8.49
N GLN A 132 1.50 -0.63 8.91
CA GLN A 132 1.85 -0.90 10.31
C GLN A 132 3.05 -0.06 10.77
N GLY A 133 3.98 0.24 9.87
CA GLY A 133 5.11 1.12 10.15
C GLY A 133 4.66 2.55 10.45
N TRP A 134 3.77 3.09 9.63
CA TRP A 134 3.18 4.41 9.86
C TRP A 134 2.36 4.47 11.15
N ALA A 135 1.56 3.42 11.43
CA ALA A 135 0.77 3.32 12.66
C ALA A 135 1.66 3.31 13.92
N LEU A 136 2.73 2.52 13.90
CA LEU A 136 3.67 2.45 15.01
C LEU A 136 4.45 3.77 15.18
N LEU A 137 4.83 4.41 14.08
CA LEU A 137 5.49 5.72 14.08
C LEU A 137 4.59 6.81 14.69
N ALA A 138 3.32 6.88 14.28
CA ALA A 138 2.34 7.81 14.85
C ALA A 138 2.18 7.62 16.36
N SER A 139 2.14 6.36 16.81
CA SER A 139 2.07 6.01 18.24
C SER A 139 3.31 6.49 19.02
N GLN A 140 4.52 6.31 18.48
CA GLN A 140 5.74 6.79 19.15
C GLN A 140 5.82 8.32 19.19
N TYR A 141 5.42 9.01 18.11
CA TYR A 141 5.35 10.47 18.12
C TYR A 141 4.36 11.00 19.17
N MET A 142 3.20 10.35 19.32
CA MET A 142 2.24 10.69 20.38
C MET A 142 2.85 10.55 21.78
N ARG A 143 3.60 9.48 22.04
CA ARG A 143 4.27 9.24 23.33
C ARG A 143 5.32 10.29 23.65
N GLN A 144 6.01 10.80 22.64
CA GLN A 144 7.01 11.87 22.76
C GLN A 144 6.41 13.28 22.76
N GLY A 145 5.08 13.41 22.72
CA GLY A 145 4.40 14.71 22.66
C GLY A 145 4.51 15.44 21.32
N GLN A 146 5.04 14.78 20.27
CA GLN A 146 5.20 15.33 18.93
C GLN A 146 3.90 15.19 18.13
N ARG A 147 2.89 16.00 18.49
CA ARG A 147 1.51 15.83 17.98
C ARG A 147 1.38 16.01 16.47
N ASP A 148 2.01 17.02 15.90
CA ASP A 148 1.89 17.30 14.46
C ASP A 148 2.50 16.15 13.63
N ALA A 149 3.70 15.70 14.01
CA ALA A 149 4.35 14.54 13.38
C ALA A 149 3.53 13.24 13.53
N ALA A 150 2.83 13.06 14.66
CA ALA A 150 1.93 11.93 14.83
C ALA A 150 0.71 11.99 13.90
N ILE A 151 0.14 13.19 13.68
CA ILE A 151 -0.96 13.40 12.76
C ILE A 151 -0.52 13.12 11.32
N ASP A 152 0.67 13.60 10.92
CA ASP A 152 1.23 13.35 9.58
C ASP A 152 1.51 11.85 9.33
N ALA A 153 2.07 11.16 10.32
CA ALA A 153 2.28 9.72 10.25
C ALA A 153 0.95 8.96 10.20
N ALA A 154 -0.05 9.37 10.98
CA ALA A 154 -1.38 8.77 10.97
C ALA A 154 -2.11 9.02 9.63
N ARG A 155 -1.97 10.20 9.03
CA ARG A 155 -2.47 10.50 7.68
C ARG A 155 -1.83 9.56 6.64
N SER A 156 -0.52 9.35 6.75
CA SER A 156 0.22 8.44 5.87
C SER A 156 -0.26 6.99 6.02
N ALA A 157 -0.55 6.53 7.25
CA ALA A 157 -1.15 5.22 7.48
C ALA A 157 -2.54 5.05 6.84
N VAL A 158 -3.35 6.11 6.76
CA VAL A 158 -4.66 6.08 6.09
C VAL A 158 -4.51 5.97 4.57
N LEU A 159 -3.49 6.63 4.01
CA LEU A 159 -3.22 6.70 2.57
C LEU A 159 -2.37 5.54 2.05
N ALA A 160 -1.76 4.73 2.92
CA ALA A 160 -1.14 3.47 2.51
C ALA A 160 -2.15 2.60 1.74
N ASN A 161 -1.67 1.80 0.80
CA ASN A 161 -2.54 0.93 0.01
C ASN A 161 -3.16 -0.14 0.92
N TRP A 162 -4.49 -0.23 0.93
CA TRP A 162 -5.22 -1.09 1.84
C TRP A 162 -5.06 -2.59 1.57
N ALA A 163 -4.48 -2.97 0.43
CA ALA A 163 -3.99 -4.34 0.22
C ALA A 163 -2.89 -4.74 1.23
N PHE A 164 -2.08 -3.79 1.72
CA PHE A 164 -1.06 -4.01 2.76
C PHE A 164 -1.58 -3.79 4.19
N GLY A 165 -2.89 -3.58 4.35
CA GLY A 165 -3.55 -3.37 5.63
C GLY A 165 -4.44 -2.14 5.65
N ILE A 166 -5.62 -2.29 6.23
CA ILE A 166 -6.55 -1.19 6.49
C ILE A 166 -6.11 -0.38 7.71
N PRO A 167 -6.52 0.90 7.83
CA PRO A 167 -6.08 1.75 8.94
C PRO A 167 -6.58 1.25 10.30
N GLU A 168 -5.64 1.04 11.22
CA GLU A 168 -5.96 0.59 12.57
C GLU A 168 -6.73 1.62 13.40
N ALA A 169 -7.54 1.15 14.36
CA ALA A 169 -8.33 2.01 15.24
C ALA A 169 -7.50 3.07 16.00
N GLY A 170 -6.22 2.77 16.30
CA GLY A 170 -5.31 3.71 16.95
C GLY A 170 -4.98 4.93 16.08
N VAL A 171 -4.76 4.71 14.79
CA VAL A 171 -4.54 5.76 13.78
C VAL A 171 -5.80 6.62 13.65
N LEU A 172 -6.96 5.98 13.51
CA LEU A 172 -8.24 6.69 13.38
C LEU A 172 -8.53 7.57 14.61
N ARG A 173 -8.21 7.09 15.81
CA ARG A 173 -8.35 7.86 17.05
C ARG A 173 -7.44 9.08 17.09
N ILE A 174 -6.21 9.00 16.59
CA ILE A 174 -5.30 10.16 16.49
C ILE A 174 -5.91 11.22 15.57
N LEU A 175 -6.35 10.83 14.36
CA LEU A 175 -6.90 11.77 13.38
C LEU A 175 -8.26 12.36 13.79
N ARG A 176 -9.12 11.58 14.46
CA ARG A 176 -10.39 12.07 15.00
C ARG A 176 -10.21 13.09 16.12
N ALA A 177 -9.11 13.00 16.86
CA ALA A 177 -8.75 13.94 17.91
C ALA A 177 -7.87 15.10 17.41
N ALA A 178 -7.45 15.08 16.14
CA ALA A 178 -6.65 16.15 15.55
C ALA A 178 -7.46 17.46 15.52
N PRO A 179 -6.80 18.63 15.62
CA PRO A 179 -7.46 19.91 15.41
C PRO A 179 -8.18 19.98 14.06
N ALA A 180 -9.15 20.89 13.96
CA ALA A 180 -9.76 21.20 12.66
C ALA A 180 -8.66 21.58 11.67
N SER A 181 -8.63 20.88 10.54
CA SER A 181 -7.59 21.01 9.51
C SER A 181 -8.25 21.28 8.16
N THR A 182 -7.55 22.00 7.29
CA THR A 182 -7.90 22.13 5.87
C THR A 182 -7.50 20.89 5.06
N ASP A 183 -6.85 19.92 5.69
CA ASP A 183 -6.48 18.66 5.05
C ASP A 183 -7.73 17.81 4.79
N PRO A 184 -8.06 17.52 3.52
CA PRO A 184 -9.27 16.78 3.15
C PRO A 184 -9.27 15.35 3.72
N VAL A 185 -8.10 14.71 3.88
CA VAL A 185 -7.99 13.34 4.41
C VAL A 185 -8.34 13.31 5.89
N ILE A 186 -7.87 14.31 6.66
CA ILE A 186 -8.19 14.42 8.08
C ILE A 186 -9.70 14.69 8.26
N ALA A 187 -10.25 15.64 7.50
CA ALA A 187 -11.67 15.96 7.53
C ALA A 187 -12.56 14.77 7.15
N MET A 188 -12.13 13.98 6.17
CA MET A 188 -12.78 12.73 5.77
C MET A 188 -12.78 11.71 6.92
N VAL A 189 -11.62 11.44 7.55
CA VAL A 189 -11.50 10.47 8.65
C VAL A 189 -12.35 10.85 9.86
N GLN A 190 -12.48 12.16 10.15
CA GLN A 190 -13.31 12.68 11.23
C GLN A 190 -14.81 12.40 11.04
N ARG A 191 -15.25 12.17 9.80
CA ARG A 191 -16.66 11.97 9.44
C ARG A 191 -17.00 10.52 9.12
N MET A 192 -16.01 9.73 8.70
CA MET A 192 -16.21 8.33 8.29
C MET A 192 -16.43 7.37 9.47
N GLY A 193 -17.24 6.35 9.23
CA GLY A 193 -17.45 5.21 10.11
C GLY A 193 -16.32 4.17 10.05
N PHE A 194 -15.70 4.00 8.88
CA PHE A 194 -14.78 2.89 8.54
C PHE A 194 -15.42 1.51 8.71
N ALA A 195 -16.68 1.38 8.30
CA ALA A 195 -17.43 0.13 8.33
C ALA A 195 -17.86 -0.26 6.92
N PHE A 196 -17.15 -1.20 6.29
CA PHE A 196 -17.41 -1.66 4.93
C PHE A 196 -18.08 -3.05 4.95
N GLY A 197 -18.92 -3.33 3.97
CA GLY A 197 -19.68 -4.58 3.89
C GLY A 197 -20.92 -4.63 4.79
N GLY A 198 -21.87 -5.48 4.42
CA GLY A 198 -23.03 -5.83 5.26
C GLY A 198 -24.12 -4.76 5.37
N ALA A 199 -23.97 -3.59 4.75
CA ALA A 199 -24.96 -2.52 4.74
C ALA A 199 -25.55 -2.32 3.33
N LYS A 200 -26.83 -1.93 3.24
CA LYS A 200 -27.47 -1.60 1.95
C LYS A 200 -26.91 -0.31 1.34
N THR A 201 -26.52 0.64 2.19
CA THR A 201 -26.00 1.96 1.83
C THR A 201 -24.92 2.33 2.84
N ASN A 202 -23.86 3.00 2.40
CA ASN A 202 -22.79 3.45 3.29
C ASN A 202 -22.29 4.84 2.86
N PRO A 203 -22.45 5.88 3.70
CA PRO A 203 -22.03 7.23 3.36
C PRO A 203 -20.50 7.39 3.19
N ASP A 204 -19.71 6.45 3.72
CA ASP A 204 -18.25 6.50 3.68
C ASP A 204 -17.72 6.55 2.23
N TYR A 205 -18.36 5.86 1.28
CA TYR A 205 -17.94 5.88 -0.14
C TYR A 205 -18.06 7.27 -0.78
N ALA A 206 -19.10 8.03 -0.40
CA ALA A 206 -19.29 9.40 -0.87
C ALA A 206 -18.31 10.37 -0.19
N LEU A 207 -17.99 10.15 1.09
CA LEU A 207 -16.96 10.92 1.80
C LEU A 207 -15.57 10.70 1.18
N MET A 208 -15.22 9.46 0.83
CA MET A 208 -13.97 9.17 0.12
C MET A 208 -13.93 9.84 -1.26
N GLN A 209 -15.03 9.83 -2.02
CA GLN A 209 -15.08 10.50 -3.32
C GLN A 209 -14.91 12.01 -3.19
N ALA A 210 -15.61 12.66 -2.25
CA ALA A 210 -15.46 14.10 -2.02
C ALA A 210 -14.01 14.47 -1.64
N CYS A 211 -13.36 13.66 -0.80
CA CYS A 211 -11.95 13.85 -0.45
C CYS A 211 -11.02 13.71 -1.67
N ILE A 212 -11.26 12.71 -2.53
CA ILE A 212 -10.51 12.55 -3.80
C ILE A 212 -10.65 13.81 -4.67
N ASP A 213 -11.87 14.31 -4.84
CA ASP A 213 -12.15 15.48 -5.67
C ASP A 213 -11.50 16.76 -5.09
N GLU A 214 -11.54 16.94 -3.77
CA GLU A 214 -10.86 18.03 -3.06
C GLU A 214 -9.34 17.96 -3.22
N CYS A 215 -8.74 16.76 -3.14
CA CYS A 215 -7.31 16.56 -3.38
C CYS A 215 -6.91 16.94 -4.82
N TRP A 216 -7.71 16.54 -5.81
CA TRP A 216 -7.49 16.95 -7.21
C TRP A 216 -7.57 18.46 -7.38
N ALA A 217 -8.58 19.11 -6.79
CA ALA A 217 -8.76 20.56 -6.86
C ALA A 217 -7.61 21.33 -6.20
N ALA A 218 -7.04 20.77 -5.13
CA ALA A 218 -5.89 21.34 -4.43
C ALA A 218 -4.53 21.05 -5.11
N GLY A 219 -4.50 20.18 -6.12
CA GLY A 219 -3.27 19.74 -6.78
C GLY A 219 -2.47 18.68 -6.02
N ASP A 220 -3.00 18.11 -4.92
CA ASP A 220 -2.43 16.96 -4.21
C ASP A 220 -2.84 15.65 -4.93
N THR A 221 -2.36 15.54 -6.16
CA THR A 221 -2.75 14.49 -7.11
C THR A 221 -2.33 13.09 -6.65
N LEU A 222 -1.19 12.97 -5.96
CA LEU A 222 -0.72 11.70 -5.42
C LEU A 222 -1.64 11.18 -4.31
N THR A 223 -2.09 12.05 -3.41
CA THR A 223 -3.07 11.69 -2.38
C THR A 223 -4.40 11.27 -3.01
N ALA A 224 -4.84 11.99 -4.05
CA ALA A 224 -6.06 11.66 -4.78
C ALA A 224 -6.00 10.25 -5.41
N LEU A 225 -4.86 9.90 -6.03
CA LEU A 225 -4.64 8.57 -6.60
C LEU A 225 -4.64 7.48 -5.52
N ARG A 226 -3.89 7.65 -4.43
CA ARG A 226 -3.85 6.68 -3.32
C ARG A 226 -5.23 6.43 -2.73
N LEU A 227 -6.00 7.49 -2.50
CA LEU A 227 -7.34 7.35 -1.95
C LEU A 227 -8.32 6.74 -2.96
N SER A 228 -8.17 7.02 -4.26
CA SER A 228 -8.95 6.37 -5.34
C SER A 228 -8.71 4.86 -5.38
N GLN A 229 -7.46 4.42 -5.24
CA GLN A 229 -7.09 3.01 -5.11
C GLN A 229 -7.79 2.37 -3.90
N ASN A 230 -7.67 2.98 -2.72
CA ASN A 230 -8.26 2.46 -1.48
C ASN A 230 -9.79 2.43 -1.54
N ARG A 231 -10.43 3.46 -2.11
CA ARG A 231 -11.88 3.49 -2.32
C ARG A 231 -12.33 2.35 -3.24
N CYS A 232 -11.60 2.13 -4.33
CA CYS A 232 -11.93 1.04 -5.26
C CYS A 232 -11.72 -0.33 -4.62
N TYR A 233 -10.69 -0.50 -3.78
CA TYR A 233 -10.41 -1.73 -3.05
C TYR A 233 -11.60 -2.17 -2.19
N VAL A 234 -12.13 -1.29 -1.34
CA VAL A 234 -13.31 -1.66 -0.53
C VAL A 234 -14.59 -1.79 -1.36
N LEU A 235 -14.78 -0.95 -2.37
CA LEU A 235 -15.99 -1.00 -3.19
C LEU A 235 -16.06 -2.25 -4.08
N ALA A 236 -14.92 -2.76 -4.54
CA ALA A 236 -14.83 -4.01 -5.29
C ALA A 236 -15.19 -5.25 -4.45
N GLY A 237 -15.00 -5.17 -3.12
CA GLY A 237 -15.41 -6.20 -2.16
C GLY A 237 -16.91 -6.17 -1.81
N GLU A 238 -17.63 -5.12 -2.17
CA GLU A 238 -19.09 -5.04 -1.93
C GLU A 238 -19.87 -5.92 -2.91
N THR A 239 -21.12 -6.25 -2.55
CA THR A 239 -22.03 -7.00 -3.44
C THR A 239 -22.29 -6.24 -4.75
N VAL A 240 -22.53 -6.97 -5.85
CA VAL A 240 -22.84 -6.37 -7.17
C VAL A 240 -23.98 -5.34 -7.08
N SER A 241 -25.07 -5.67 -6.38
CA SER A 241 -26.18 -4.73 -6.22
C SER A 241 -25.81 -3.45 -5.46
N PHE A 242 -24.83 -3.51 -4.55
CA PHE A 242 -24.30 -2.32 -3.89
C PHE A 242 -23.48 -1.47 -4.87
N GLN A 243 -22.57 -2.11 -5.61
CA GLN A 243 -21.77 -1.46 -6.63
C GLN A 243 -22.64 -0.74 -7.68
N GLU A 244 -23.71 -1.38 -8.15
CA GLU A 244 -24.68 -0.78 -9.09
C GLU A 244 -25.38 0.46 -8.52
N ARG A 245 -25.74 0.46 -7.23
CA ARG A 245 -26.35 1.63 -6.56
C ARG A 245 -25.38 2.80 -6.46
N GLU A 246 -24.10 2.51 -6.25
CA GLU A 246 -23.02 3.50 -6.25
C GLU A 246 -22.62 3.94 -7.68
N GLY A 247 -23.23 3.36 -8.72
CA GLY A 247 -22.86 3.61 -10.12
C GLY A 247 -21.43 3.17 -10.46
N PHE A 248 -20.89 2.22 -9.71
CA PHE A 248 -19.52 1.74 -9.86
C PHE A 248 -19.42 0.69 -10.97
N MET A 249 -18.44 0.88 -11.84
CA MET A 249 -18.03 -0.10 -12.84
C MET A 249 -16.52 -0.23 -12.80
N LEU A 250 -16.03 -1.43 -12.46
CA LEU A 250 -14.60 -1.69 -12.32
C LEU A 250 -13.84 -1.30 -13.59
N SER A 251 -14.27 -1.77 -14.76
CA SER A 251 -13.61 -1.47 -16.05
C SER A 251 -13.47 0.02 -16.34
N ARG A 252 -14.46 0.83 -15.94
CA ARG A 252 -14.40 2.29 -16.05
C ARG A 252 -13.35 2.87 -15.11
N TRP A 253 -13.37 2.46 -13.84
CA TRP A 253 -12.35 2.89 -12.88
C TRP A 253 -10.94 2.52 -13.35
N GLN A 254 -10.73 1.32 -13.91
CA GLN A 254 -9.44 0.88 -14.46
C GLN A 254 -8.95 1.76 -15.62
N ALA A 255 -9.87 2.22 -16.48
CA ALA A 255 -9.56 3.13 -17.57
C ALA A 255 -9.21 4.53 -17.04
N ASP A 256 -10.04 5.06 -16.14
CA ASP A 256 -9.88 6.40 -15.57
C ASP A 256 -8.60 6.49 -14.73
N PHE A 257 -8.35 5.51 -13.86
CA PHE A 257 -7.18 5.47 -12.97
C PHE A 257 -5.87 5.43 -13.76
N ALA A 258 -5.77 4.57 -14.78
CA ALA A 258 -4.57 4.52 -15.63
C ALA A 258 -4.34 5.83 -16.39
N GLY A 259 -5.41 6.48 -16.87
CA GLY A 259 -5.32 7.81 -17.48
C GLY A 259 -4.83 8.89 -16.50
N GLN A 260 -5.30 8.84 -15.25
CA GLN A 260 -4.85 9.73 -14.19
C GLN A 260 -3.39 9.48 -13.81
N CYS A 261 -2.97 8.22 -13.68
CA CYS A 261 -1.56 7.85 -13.47
C CYS A 261 -0.69 8.34 -14.62
N GLN A 262 -1.09 8.13 -15.88
CA GLN A 262 -0.32 8.63 -17.03
C GLN A 262 -0.16 10.16 -17.01
N ALA A 263 -1.20 10.89 -16.62
CA ALA A 263 -1.16 12.36 -16.58
C ALA A 263 -0.29 12.91 -15.44
N VAL A 264 -0.26 12.23 -14.29
CA VAL A 264 0.39 12.72 -13.07
C VAL A 264 1.79 12.15 -12.87
N LEU A 265 1.96 10.87 -13.18
CA LEU A 265 3.16 10.08 -12.90
C LEU A 265 3.98 9.81 -14.17
N ASN A 266 3.47 10.23 -15.34
CA ASN A 266 4.04 9.89 -16.65
C ASN A 266 4.13 8.37 -16.92
N ASP A 267 3.29 7.59 -16.23
CA ASP A 267 3.23 6.13 -16.33
C ASP A 267 1.79 5.66 -16.12
N ASP A 268 1.25 4.85 -17.04
CA ASP A 268 -0.12 4.34 -16.94
C ASP A 268 -0.24 3.10 -16.02
N ARG A 269 0.89 2.63 -15.47
CA ARG A 269 1.01 1.47 -14.58
C ARG A 269 0.45 0.17 -15.17
N ARG A 270 0.39 0.05 -16.50
CA ARG A 270 -0.07 -1.16 -17.22
C ARG A 270 1.06 -1.99 -17.82
N GLY A 271 2.30 -1.53 -17.68
CA GLY A 271 3.49 -2.23 -18.14
C GLY A 271 4.74 -1.77 -17.42
N PHE A 272 5.81 -2.53 -17.56
CA PHE A 272 7.14 -2.13 -17.14
C PHE A 272 8.11 -2.22 -18.32
N ARG A 273 9.21 -1.46 -18.23
CA ARG A 273 10.30 -1.49 -19.19
C ARG A 273 11.52 -2.14 -18.53
N GLN A 274 12.20 -3.00 -19.28
CA GLN A 274 13.51 -3.53 -18.92
C GLN A 274 14.58 -2.65 -19.56
N ASP A 275 15.62 -2.31 -18.80
CA ASP A 275 16.82 -1.62 -19.30
C ASP A 275 17.73 -2.56 -20.12
#